data_AF-A0AAD8LML6-F1
#
_entry.id   AF-A0AAD8LML6-F1
#
_cell.length_a   1.000
_cell.length_b   1.000
_cell.length_c   1.000
_cell.angle_alpha   90.00
_cell.angle_beta   90.00
_cell.angle_gamma   90.00
#
_symmetry.space_group_name_H-M   'P 1'
#
loop_
_entity.id
_entity.type
_entity.pdbx_description
1 polymer ?
#
loop_
_entity_poly.entity_id
_entity_poly.type
_entity_poly.pdbx_seq_one_letter_code
_entity_poly.pdbx_strand_id
1 'polypeptide(L)'
;MLMNRAELLKLVDRQKCKDYELLGEAILEASQKGNNYCYERVAPVLCERKYTSVKPHFNCEHIKSKFMAIMKGCLLEQPSEGKDRNCVGLNAETFAISDPLVFCRMNYVSKEADGNQVSFKHNELDDCQALAQNYNHCQIIGKAFNHPKFCIDGGYQGYCNYYVHKIHDDAYRDLCRDVVLPYIFSNLAKASHSLSTSFCKTADEDIEKELVRKRDDLMERRQQIIDKFDSDFAIERWKKDMTDKINSMKETLQGVVKFYNTANSSTYNIFKYPYNFDPLVRSEFTKGVDLCNQIKKYAKDLPQQISDTIFLIRNIQSLFNLDIKLQETLIHFKQLCSLISSGSHSTIIATRYYKPVDHNALVNIMNMLNKLNVEIPQRLAVITSFLAEQTPEGSKIEQASHDAANELQFIATLYESQLSSFLKGMHKRRGKAFSSSITAA
;
A
#
# COMPACT_ATOMS: atom_id res chain seq x y z
N MET A 1 -1.38 -12.56 -16.26
CA MET A 1 -1.13 -11.73 -15.05
C MET A 1 -2.46 -11.65 -14.32
N LEU A 2 -2.54 -12.10 -13.06
CA LEU A 2 -3.83 -12.21 -12.36
C LEU A 2 -4.39 -10.89 -11.85
N MET A 3 -3.52 -9.90 -11.60
CA MET A 3 -3.88 -8.56 -11.15
C MET A 3 -2.78 -7.56 -11.49
N ASN A 4 -3.16 -6.30 -11.64
CA ASN A 4 -2.20 -5.20 -11.58
C ASN A 4 -1.92 -4.80 -10.11
N ARG A 5 -0.86 -4.01 -9.90
CA ARG A 5 -0.43 -3.55 -8.57
C ARG A 5 -1.55 -2.85 -7.79
N ALA A 6 -2.37 -2.03 -8.46
CA ALA A 6 -3.42 -1.26 -7.78
C ALA A 6 -4.53 -2.17 -7.23
N GLU A 7 -4.85 -3.26 -7.94
CA GLU A 7 -5.81 -4.27 -7.49
C GLU A 7 -5.27 -5.08 -6.30
N LEU A 8 -3.99 -5.47 -6.33
CA LEU A 8 -3.33 -6.14 -5.21
C LEU A 8 -3.34 -5.30 -3.94
N LEU A 9 -3.07 -3.99 -4.05
CA LEU A 9 -3.05 -3.09 -2.91
C LEU A 9 -4.45 -2.87 -2.29
N LYS A 10 -5.53 -3.00 -3.07
CA LYS A 10 -6.92 -2.91 -2.54
C LYS A 10 -7.30 -4.10 -1.67
N LEU A 11 -6.61 -5.23 -1.80
CA LEU A 11 -6.86 -6.42 -0.99
C LEU A 11 -6.29 -6.33 0.43
N VAL A 12 -5.34 -5.42 0.66
CA VAL A 12 -4.67 -5.27 1.95
C VAL A 12 -5.31 -4.14 2.73
N ASP A 13 -5.86 -4.47 3.89
CA ASP A 13 -6.40 -3.47 4.81
C ASP A 13 -5.30 -2.81 5.63
N ARG A 14 -4.71 -1.76 5.08
CA ARG A 14 -3.62 -1.03 5.74
C ARG A 14 -4.05 -0.28 6.99
N GLN A 15 -5.33 0.06 7.11
CA GLN A 15 -5.85 0.70 8.31
C GLN A 15 -5.91 -0.28 9.48
N LYS A 16 -6.15 -1.57 9.19
CA LYS A 16 -6.13 -2.66 10.16
C LYS A 16 -4.72 -2.94 10.70
N CYS A 17 -3.69 -2.92 9.85
CA CYS A 17 -2.35 -3.29 10.28
C CYS A 17 -1.43 -2.17 10.79
N LYS A 18 -1.64 -0.87 10.54
CA LYS A 18 -0.86 0.27 11.11
C LYS A 18 0.59 -0.07 11.57
N ASP A 19 0.83 -0.16 12.88
CA ASP A 19 2.14 -0.43 13.49
C ASP A 19 2.57 -1.91 13.39
N TYR A 20 1.69 -2.80 12.95
CA TYR A 20 1.84 -4.24 12.78
C TYR A 20 2.12 -4.66 11.32
N GLU A 21 2.36 -3.72 10.39
CA GLU A 21 2.51 -4.00 8.95
C GLU A 21 3.55 -5.08 8.60
N LEU A 22 4.65 -5.22 9.35
CA LEU A 22 5.67 -6.25 9.06
C LEU A 22 5.51 -7.54 9.88
N LEU A 23 4.47 -7.65 10.72
CA LEU A 23 4.29 -8.78 11.61
C LEU A 23 3.49 -9.90 10.91
N GLY A 24 3.99 -11.12 11.08
CA GLY A 24 3.37 -12.33 10.55
C GLY A 24 2.09 -12.74 11.28
N GLU A 25 1.30 -13.60 10.64
CA GLU A 25 0.06 -14.14 11.18
C GLU A 25 0.32 -14.84 12.52
N ALA A 26 1.33 -15.71 12.59
CA ALA A 26 1.64 -16.49 13.78
C ALA A 26 2.04 -15.62 14.99
N ILE A 27 2.83 -14.55 14.77
CA ILE A 27 3.24 -13.62 15.83
C ILE A 27 2.03 -12.83 16.35
N LEU A 28 1.13 -12.43 15.45
CA LEU A 28 -0.08 -11.71 15.80
C LEU A 28 -1.09 -12.59 16.54
N GLU A 29 -1.28 -13.84 16.10
CA GLU A 29 -2.13 -14.80 16.79
C GLU A 29 -1.62 -15.11 18.20
N ALA A 30 -0.32 -15.39 18.35
CA ALA A 30 0.30 -15.68 19.64
C ALA A 30 0.18 -14.53 20.64
N SER A 31 0.03 -13.30 20.16
CA SER A 31 -0.12 -12.08 20.96
C SER A 31 -1.56 -11.60 21.12
N GLN A 32 -2.56 -12.40 20.70
CA GLN A 32 -3.98 -12.02 20.67
C GLN A 32 -4.27 -10.76 19.84
N LYS A 33 -3.42 -10.49 18.85
CA LYS A 33 -3.54 -9.40 17.87
C LYS A 33 -3.78 -9.92 16.46
N GLY A 34 -4.28 -11.15 16.28
CA GLY A 34 -4.61 -11.73 14.98
C GLY A 34 -5.56 -10.86 14.14
N ASN A 35 -6.45 -10.11 14.81
CA ASN A 35 -7.30 -9.09 14.20
C ASN A 35 -6.53 -7.92 13.56
N ASN A 36 -5.21 -7.85 13.66
CA ASN A 36 -4.38 -6.85 13.00
C ASN A 36 -3.68 -7.41 11.74
N TYR A 37 -3.85 -8.71 11.43
CA TYR A 37 -3.32 -9.30 10.20
C TYR A 37 -4.09 -8.76 8.99
N CYS A 38 -3.39 -8.02 8.12
CA CYS A 38 -3.98 -7.33 6.97
C CYS A 38 -3.85 -8.08 5.64
N TYR A 39 -3.24 -9.27 5.64
CA TYR A 39 -2.96 -10.06 4.44
C TYR A 39 -3.90 -11.26 4.25
N GLU A 40 -4.90 -11.40 5.12
CA GLU A 40 -5.85 -12.52 5.13
C GLU A 40 -6.53 -12.75 3.77
N ARG A 41 -6.90 -11.67 3.05
CA ARG A 41 -7.56 -11.78 1.73
C ARG A 41 -6.60 -12.18 0.61
N VAL A 42 -5.31 -11.85 0.73
CA VAL A 42 -4.33 -12.10 -0.33
C VAL A 42 -3.55 -13.40 -0.12
N ALA A 43 -3.46 -13.89 1.11
CA ALA A 43 -2.78 -15.15 1.44
C ALA A 43 -3.29 -16.38 0.67
N PRO A 44 -4.61 -16.59 0.48
CA PRO A 44 -5.10 -17.70 -0.33
C PRO A 44 -4.71 -17.62 -1.81
N VAL A 45 -4.39 -16.42 -2.30
CA VAL A 45 -4.02 -16.19 -3.70
C VAL A 45 -2.51 -16.36 -3.91
N LEU A 46 -1.69 -15.84 -2.99
CA LEU A 46 -0.24 -15.76 -3.15
C LEU A 46 0.53 -16.84 -2.39
N CYS A 47 0.01 -17.36 -1.28
CA CYS A 47 0.70 -18.34 -0.43
C CYS A 47 0.19 -19.77 -0.60
N GLU A 48 -1.02 -19.95 -1.13
CA GLU A 48 -1.66 -21.26 -1.24
C GLU A 48 -1.79 -21.75 -2.68
N ARG A 49 -1.37 -20.95 -3.66
CA ARG A 49 -1.51 -21.24 -5.08
C ARG A 49 -0.18 -21.08 -5.80
N LYS A 50 0.08 -22.02 -6.71
CA LYS A 50 1.21 -21.96 -7.63
C LYS A 50 0.69 -21.88 -9.06
N TYR A 51 1.23 -20.93 -9.82
CA TYR A 51 0.91 -20.76 -11.24
C TYR A 51 2.04 -21.37 -12.07
N THR A 52 1.76 -22.51 -12.69
CA THR A 52 2.74 -23.19 -13.53
C THR A 52 2.46 -22.84 -14.98
N SER A 53 3.45 -22.26 -15.67
CA SER A 53 3.33 -21.98 -17.11
C SER A 53 3.23 -23.28 -17.89
N VAL A 54 2.27 -23.35 -18.82
CA VAL A 54 2.04 -24.51 -19.68
C VAL A 54 2.12 -24.05 -21.14
N LYS A 55 2.64 -24.90 -22.02
CA LYS A 55 2.60 -24.64 -23.46
C LYS A 55 1.14 -24.55 -23.91
N PRO A 56 0.72 -23.49 -24.62
CA PRO A 56 -0.66 -23.36 -25.07
C PRO A 56 -1.02 -24.52 -26.00
N HIS A 57 -2.07 -25.26 -25.66
CA HIS A 57 -2.62 -26.27 -26.55
C HIS A 57 -3.43 -25.59 -27.66
N PHE A 58 -3.27 -25.99 -28.93
CA PHE A 58 -3.91 -25.31 -30.07
C PHE A 58 -5.44 -25.27 -29.97
N ASN A 59 -6.05 -26.26 -29.30
CA ASN A 59 -7.49 -26.33 -29.08
C ASN A 59 -7.97 -25.65 -27.78
N CYS A 60 -7.07 -25.16 -26.91
CA CYS A 60 -7.48 -24.66 -25.60
C CYS A 60 -8.45 -23.49 -25.70
N GLU A 61 -8.24 -22.56 -26.62
CA GLU A 61 -9.13 -21.41 -26.79
C GLU A 61 -10.55 -21.82 -27.24
N HIS A 62 -10.66 -22.85 -28.08
CA HIS A 62 -11.94 -23.42 -28.50
C HIS A 62 -12.67 -24.09 -27.32
N ILE A 63 -11.96 -24.89 -26.53
CA ILE A 63 -12.53 -25.58 -25.35
C ILE A 63 -12.89 -24.56 -24.26
N LYS A 64 -12.06 -23.54 -24.04
CA LYS A 64 -12.35 -22.39 -23.16
C LYS A 64 -13.62 -21.66 -23.60
N SER A 65 -13.78 -21.41 -24.89
CA SER A 65 -14.98 -20.76 -25.43
C SER A 65 -16.25 -21.57 -25.15
N LYS A 66 -16.20 -22.89 -25.39
CA LYS A 66 -17.30 -23.80 -25.02
C LYS A 66 -17.59 -23.78 -23.53
N PHE A 67 -16.55 -23.89 -22.71
CA PHE A 67 -16.65 -23.85 -21.25
C PHE A 67 -17.33 -22.58 -20.76
N MET A 68 -16.89 -21.41 -21.24
CA MET A 68 -17.48 -20.12 -20.87
C MET A 68 -18.91 -19.96 -21.37
N ALA A 69 -19.25 -20.50 -22.54
CA ALA A 69 -20.62 -20.50 -23.04
C ALA A 69 -21.57 -21.31 -22.16
N ILE A 70 -21.14 -22.51 -21.74
CA ILE A 70 -21.90 -23.37 -20.81
C ILE A 70 -22.04 -22.67 -19.45
N MET A 71 -20.94 -22.15 -18.89
CA MET A 71 -20.94 -21.44 -17.61
C MET A 71 -21.89 -20.23 -17.62
N LYS A 72 -21.81 -19.37 -18.65
CA LYS A 72 -22.72 -18.22 -18.77
C LYS A 72 -24.17 -18.67 -18.94
N GLY A 73 -24.41 -19.68 -19.78
CA GLY A 73 -25.75 -20.21 -20.01
C GLY A 73 -26.38 -20.82 -18.75
N CYS A 74 -25.59 -21.44 -17.88
CA CYS A 74 -26.05 -21.99 -16.61
C CYS A 74 -26.31 -20.95 -15.52
N LEU A 75 -25.72 -19.75 -15.64
CA LEU A 75 -25.81 -18.69 -14.63
C LEU A 75 -26.79 -17.56 -15.00
N LEU A 76 -27.49 -17.67 -16.13
CA LEU A 76 -28.58 -16.76 -16.49
C LEU A 76 -29.82 -17.03 -15.62
N GLU A 77 -30.28 -15.98 -14.93
CA GLU A 77 -31.37 -15.99 -13.94
C GLU A 77 -32.75 -16.30 -14.53
N GLN A 78 -32.95 -16.10 -15.84
CA GLN A 78 -34.19 -16.50 -16.52
C GLN A 78 -33.85 -17.46 -17.68
N PRO A 79 -34.43 -18.68 -17.72
CA PRO A 79 -34.42 -19.46 -18.93
C PRO A 79 -35.18 -18.66 -20.00
N SER A 80 -34.48 -18.20 -21.04
CA SER A 80 -35.15 -17.71 -22.24
C SER A 80 -36.04 -18.84 -22.76
N GLU A 81 -37.32 -18.58 -23.02
CA GLU A 81 -38.25 -19.57 -23.56
C GLU A 81 -37.61 -20.25 -24.79
N GLY A 82 -37.45 -21.58 -24.74
CA GLY A 82 -36.86 -22.38 -25.82
C GLY A 82 -35.39 -22.80 -25.67
N LYS A 83 -34.68 -22.41 -24.61
CA LYS A 83 -33.30 -22.86 -24.35
C LYS A 83 -33.24 -24.06 -23.40
N ASP A 84 -32.98 -25.25 -23.93
CA ASP A 84 -32.64 -26.43 -23.12
C ASP A 84 -31.17 -26.37 -22.64
N ARG A 85 -30.95 -26.62 -21.35
CA ARG A 85 -29.64 -26.57 -20.69
C ARG A 85 -29.52 -27.61 -19.58
N ASN A 86 -28.36 -28.25 -19.48
CA ASN A 86 -27.98 -29.07 -18.34
C ASN A 86 -26.80 -28.44 -17.60
N CYS A 87 -26.96 -28.26 -16.29
CA CYS A 87 -26.02 -27.55 -15.41
C CYS A 87 -25.64 -28.37 -14.16
N VAL A 88 -25.71 -29.71 -14.26
CA VAL A 88 -25.32 -30.65 -13.21
C VAL A 88 -23.87 -30.40 -12.75
N GLY A 89 -23.68 -30.43 -11.44
CA GLY A 89 -22.38 -30.23 -10.81
C GLY A 89 -21.97 -28.77 -10.63
N LEU A 90 -22.72 -27.79 -11.16
CA LEU A 90 -22.51 -26.37 -10.88
C LEU A 90 -23.36 -25.93 -9.69
N ASN A 91 -22.74 -25.34 -8.68
CA ASN A 91 -23.44 -24.72 -7.56
C ASN A 91 -23.77 -23.25 -7.90
N ALA A 92 -25.06 -22.92 -7.97
CA ALA A 92 -25.53 -21.59 -8.38
C ALA A 92 -25.24 -20.48 -7.36
N GLU A 93 -25.14 -20.81 -6.06
CA GLU A 93 -24.89 -19.84 -4.98
C GLU A 93 -23.41 -19.48 -4.90
N THR A 94 -22.54 -20.48 -5.05
CA THR A 94 -21.09 -20.33 -4.88
C THR A 94 -20.34 -20.17 -6.19
N PHE A 95 -21.03 -20.34 -7.32
CA PHE A 95 -20.49 -20.37 -8.67
C PHE A 95 -19.35 -21.38 -8.86
N ALA A 96 -19.28 -22.41 -8.02
CA ALA A 96 -18.22 -23.42 -8.03
C ALA A 96 -18.68 -24.73 -8.67
N ILE A 97 -17.74 -25.44 -9.30
CA ILE A 97 -17.97 -26.76 -9.91
C ILE A 97 -17.61 -27.83 -8.88
N SER A 98 -18.60 -28.61 -8.47
CA SER A 98 -18.48 -29.63 -7.41
C SER A 98 -17.69 -30.85 -7.89
N ASP A 99 -17.95 -31.29 -9.12
CA ASP A 99 -17.26 -32.39 -9.78
C ASP A 99 -16.90 -31.98 -11.23
N PRO A 100 -15.61 -31.68 -11.51
CA PRO A 100 -15.13 -31.32 -12.84
C PRO A 100 -15.47 -32.36 -13.93
N LEU A 101 -15.41 -33.65 -13.61
CA LEU A 101 -15.65 -34.71 -14.59
C LEU A 101 -17.13 -34.80 -14.94
N VAL A 102 -18.01 -34.78 -13.93
CA VAL A 102 -19.46 -34.78 -14.16
C VAL A 102 -19.88 -33.53 -14.92
N PHE A 103 -19.33 -32.37 -14.56
CA PHE A 103 -19.58 -31.11 -15.27
C PHE A 103 -19.24 -31.22 -16.75
N CYS A 104 -18.04 -31.70 -17.07
CA CYS A 104 -17.57 -31.81 -18.45
C CYS A 104 -18.32 -32.86 -19.28
N ARG A 105 -18.82 -33.94 -18.65
CA ARG A 105 -19.56 -34.99 -19.36
C ARG A 105 -21.02 -34.64 -19.62
N MET A 106 -21.67 -34.01 -18.64
CA MET A 106 -23.13 -33.93 -18.61
C MET A 106 -23.68 -32.59 -19.07
N ASN A 107 -22.90 -31.51 -18.97
CA ASN A 107 -23.42 -30.16 -19.22
C ASN A 107 -23.43 -29.77 -20.69
N TYR A 108 -24.53 -29.11 -21.06
CA TYR A 108 -24.72 -28.55 -22.39
C TYR A 108 -25.61 -27.31 -22.34
N VAL A 109 -25.49 -26.45 -23.35
CA VAL A 109 -26.40 -25.32 -23.58
C VAL A 109 -26.82 -25.27 -25.04
N SER A 110 -28.11 -25.10 -25.30
CA SER A 110 -28.67 -25.02 -26.66
C SER A 110 -28.58 -23.59 -27.21
N LYS A 111 -28.18 -23.44 -28.48
CA LYS A 111 -28.23 -22.15 -29.18
C LYS A 111 -29.60 -21.93 -29.83
N GLU A 112 -30.12 -20.72 -29.66
CA GLU A 112 -31.51 -20.26 -29.94
C GLU A 112 -32.01 -20.39 -31.40
N ALA A 113 -31.22 -20.87 -32.37
CA ALA A 113 -31.60 -20.83 -33.78
C ALA A 113 -31.52 -22.17 -34.56
N ASP A 114 -30.66 -23.13 -34.18
CA ASP A 114 -30.35 -24.30 -35.04
C ASP A 114 -30.48 -25.68 -34.35
N GLY A 115 -30.91 -25.74 -33.08
CA GLY A 115 -30.91 -26.99 -32.30
C GLY A 115 -29.50 -27.53 -31.95
N ASN A 116 -28.44 -26.83 -32.37
CA ASN A 116 -27.06 -27.19 -32.08
C ASN A 116 -26.72 -26.97 -30.60
N GLN A 117 -26.36 -28.06 -29.91
CA GLN A 117 -25.95 -28.06 -28.52
C GLN A 117 -24.44 -27.79 -28.39
N VAL A 118 -24.07 -26.91 -27.47
CA VAL A 118 -22.68 -26.71 -27.05
C VAL A 118 -22.39 -27.69 -25.92
N SER A 119 -21.59 -28.71 -26.20
CA SER A 119 -21.11 -29.72 -25.25
C SER A 119 -19.66 -30.11 -25.54
N PHE A 120 -19.05 -30.85 -24.62
CA PHE A 120 -17.71 -31.39 -24.79
C PHE A 120 -17.74 -32.79 -25.41
N LYS A 121 -16.86 -33.02 -26.38
CA LYS A 121 -16.62 -34.34 -26.98
C LYS A 121 -15.74 -35.19 -26.05
N HIS A 122 -15.74 -36.51 -26.24
CA HIS A 122 -14.94 -37.43 -25.42
C HIS A 122 -13.44 -37.07 -25.40
N ASN A 123 -12.89 -36.63 -26.53
CA ASN A 123 -11.49 -36.19 -26.66
C ASN A 123 -11.22 -34.77 -26.11
N GLU A 124 -12.23 -34.05 -25.63
CA GLU A 124 -12.13 -32.71 -25.02
C GLU A 124 -12.30 -32.77 -23.48
N LEU A 125 -12.61 -33.93 -22.91
CA LEU A 125 -12.98 -34.06 -21.49
C LEU A 125 -11.83 -33.73 -20.53
N ASP A 126 -10.61 -34.20 -20.81
CA ASP A 126 -9.45 -33.95 -19.94
C ASP A 126 -9.07 -32.46 -19.93
N ASP A 127 -9.09 -31.82 -21.09
CA ASP A 127 -8.88 -30.37 -21.23
C ASP A 127 -9.98 -29.57 -20.50
N CYS A 128 -11.24 -30.02 -20.61
CA CYS A 128 -12.34 -29.43 -19.87
C CYS A 128 -12.17 -29.57 -18.35
N GLN A 129 -11.73 -30.73 -17.86
CA GLN A 129 -11.49 -30.93 -16.42
C GLN A 129 -10.40 -30.01 -15.90
N ALA A 130 -9.30 -29.87 -16.65
CA ALA A 130 -8.22 -28.95 -16.31
C ALA A 130 -8.73 -27.51 -16.26
N LEU A 131 -9.58 -27.09 -17.23
CA LEU A 131 -10.22 -25.78 -17.22
C LEU A 131 -11.19 -25.60 -16.04
N ALA A 132 -11.98 -26.61 -15.70
CA ALA A 132 -12.91 -26.59 -14.56
C ALA A 132 -12.17 -26.48 -13.21
N GLN A 133 -11.03 -27.16 -13.07
CA GLN A 133 -10.16 -27.04 -11.89
C GLN A 133 -9.53 -25.65 -11.80
N ASN A 134 -8.98 -25.13 -12.91
CA ASN A 134 -8.48 -23.76 -13.00
C ASN A 134 -9.58 -22.72 -12.70
N TYR A 135 -10.81 -22.97 -13.14
CA TYR A 135 -11.96 -22.12 -12.88
C TYR A 135 -12.33 -22.11 -11.39
N ASN A 136 -12.36 -23.26 -10.72
CA ASN A 136 -12.58 -23.33 -9.28
C ASN A 136 -11.49 -22.58 -8.49
N HIS A 137 -10.24 -22.67 -8.92
CA HIS A 137 -9.16 -21.87 -8.35
C HIS A 137 -9.37 -20.37 -8.57
N CYS A 138 -9.81 -19.97 -9.77
CA CYS A 138 -10.21 -18.60 -10.03
C CYS A 138 -11.37 -18.17 -9.12
N GLN A 139 -12.36 -19.03 -8.86
CA GLN A 139 -13.53 -18.67 -8.03
C GLN A 139 -13.16 -18.35 -6.59
N ILE A 140 -12.17 -19.06 -6.04
CA ILE A 140 -11.60 -18.75 -4.72
C ILE A 140 -11.00 -17.34 -4.72
N ILE A 141 -10.32 -16.97 -5.80
CA ILE A 141 -9.76 -15.62 -6.00
C ILE A 141 -10.88 -14.58 -6.11
N GLY A 142 -11.92 -14.85 -6.90
CA GLY A 142 -13.11 -13.99 -7.02
C GLY A 142 -13.80 -13.71 -5.68
N LYS A 143 -13.92 -14.74 -4.82
CA LYS A 143 -14.44 -14.60 -3.45
C LYS A 143 -13.58 -13.67 -2.60
N ALA A 144 -12.25 -13.78 -2.68
CA ALA A 144 -11.34 -12.89 -1.95
C ALA A 144 -11.50 -11.41 -2.36
N PHE A 145 -11.89 -11.15 -3.62
CA PHE A 145 -12.20 -9.81 -4.13
C PHE A 145 -13.61 -9.29 -3.81
N ASN A 146 -14.46 -10.11 -3.18
CA ASN A 146 -15.90 -9.85 -3.13
C ASN A 146 -16.52 -9.65 -4.53
N HIS A 147 -15.98 -10.37 -5.53
CA HIS A 147 -16.43 -10.33 -6.92
C HIS A 147 -16.76 -11.76 -7.39
N PRO A 148 -17.96 -12.29 -7.08
CA PRO A 148 -18.31 -13.70 -7.34
C PRO A 148 -18.32 -14.07 -8.83
N LYS A 149 -18.54 -13.09 -9.73
CA LYS A 149 -18.51 -13.29 -11.19
C LYS A 149 -17.15 -13.04 -11.87
N PHE A 150 -16.09 -12.75 -11.09
CA PHE A 150 -14.76 -12.36 -11.60
C PHE A 150 -14.23 -13.29 -12.71
N CYS A 151 -14.40 -14.59 -12.54
CA CYS A 151 -13.90 -15.61 -13.46
C CYS A 151 -14.66 -15.71 -14.78
N ILE A 152 -15.93 -15.31 -14.77
CA ILE A 152 -16.86 -15.38 -15.91
C ILE A 152 -16.81 -14.07 -16.71
N ASP A 153 -16.59 -12.96 -16.00
CA ASP A 153 -16.48 -11.61 -16.58
C ASP A 153 -15.10 -11.36 -17.23
N GLY A 154 -14.22 -12.37 -17.23
CA GLY A 154 -12.93 -12.32 -17.90
C GLY A 154 -11.78 -11.79 -17.03
N GLY A 155 -11.97 -11.71 -15.70
CA GLY A 155 -10.95 -11.27 -14.75
C GLY A 155 -9.71 -12.18 -14.70
N TYR A 156 -9.86 -13.48 -15.00
CA TYR A 156 -8.72 -14.38 -15.21
C TYR A 156 -8.62 -14.77 -16.69
N GLN A 157 -7.49 -14.44 -17.32
CA GLN A 157 -7.22 -14.78 -18.73
C GLN A 157 -6.22 -15.92 -18.88
N GLY A 158 -5.63 -16.40 -17.77
CA GLY A 158 -4.54 -17.37 -17.78
C GLY A 158 -4.94 -18.81 -18.08
N TYR A 159 -6.22 -19.10 -18.33
CA TYR A 159 -6.77 -20.46 -18.47
C TYR A 159 -6.01 -21.38 -19.43
N CYS A 160 -5.45 -20.84 -20.52
CA CYS A 160 -4.72 -21.61 -21.53
C CYS A 160 -3.19 -21.55 -21.40
N ASN A 161 -2.68 -20.69 -20.52
CA ASN A 161 -1.25 -20.42 -20.39
C ASN A 161 -0.70 -20.85 -19.03
N TYR A 162 -1.56 -21.04 -18.04
CA TYR A 162 -1.18 -21.34 -16.67
C TYR A 162 -2.12 -22.37 -16.06
N TYR A 163 -1.54 -23.30 -15.32
CA TYR A 163 -2.27 -24.19 -14.44
C TYR A 163 -2.09 -23.74 -12.98
N VAL A 164 -3.19 -23.65 -12.25
CA VAL A 164 -3.22 -23.26 -10.84
C VAL A 164 -3.29 -24.52 -9.98
N HIS A 165 -2.29 -24.75 -9.14
CA HIS A 165 -2.30 -25.85 -8.18
C HIS A 165 -2.33 -25.33 -6.74
N LYS A 166 -2.89 -26.10 -5.82
CA LYS A 166 -2.78 -25.83 -4.37
C LYS A 166 -1.37 -26.15 -3.89
N ILE A 167 -0.80 -25.28 -3.07
CA ILE A 167 0.43 -25.55 -2.34
C ILE A 167 0.07 -26.32 -1.07
N HIS A 168 0.66 -27.49 -0.90
CA HIS A 168 0.47 -28.36 0.27
C HIS A 168 1.63 -28.30 1.28
N ASP A 169 2.68 -27.55 0.95
CA ASP A 169 3.82 -27.33 1.85
C ASP A 169 3.44 -26.29 2.92
N ASP A 170 3.16 -26.76 4.14
CA ASP A 170 2.82 -25.89 5.26
C ASP A 170 3.98 -24.98 5.66
N ALA A 171 5.24 -25.44 5.56
CA ALA A 171 6.39 -24.60 5.87
C ALA A 171 6.54 -23.44 4.87
N TYR A 172 6.16 -23.65 3.61
CA TYR A 172 6.05 -22.58 2.62
C TYR A 172 4.91 -21.62 2.95
N ARG A 173 3.72 -22.15 3.27
CA ARG A 173 2.53 -21.34 3.58
C ARG A 173 2.80 -20.44 4.79
N ASP A 174 3.37 -20.98 5.86
CA ASP A 174 3.74 -20.25 7.06
C ASP A 174 4.77 -19.17 6.75
N LEU A 175 5.86 -19.51 6.06
CA LEU A 175 6.86 -18.52 5.62
C LEU A 175 6.24 -17.41 4.77
N CYS A 176 5.34 -17.78 3.86
CA CYS A 176 4.72 -16.83 2.98
C CYS A 176 3.81 -15.86 3.74
N ARG A 177 3.00 -16.38 4.67
CA ARG A 177 2.08 -15.58 5.50
C ARG A 177 2.79 -14.75 6.56
N ASP A 178 3.87 -15.28 7.13
CA ASP A 178 4.56 -14.66 8.25
C ASP A 178 5.67 -13.69 7.86
N VAL A 179 6.22 -13.83 6.65
CA VAL A 179 7.42 -13.08 6.24
C VAL A 179 7.25 -12.48 4.86
N VAL A 180 6.89 -13.29 3.86
CA VAL A 180 6.90 -12.84 2.46
C VAL A 180 5.82 -11.80 2.19
N LEU A 181 4.57 -12.04 2.61
CA LEU A 181 3.48 -11.09 2.41
C LEU A 181 3.71 -9.76 3.13
N PRO A 182 4.01 -9.74 4.45
CA PRO A 182 4.32 -8.48 5.13
C PRO A 182 5.39 -7.65 4.41
N TYR A 183 6.49 -8.28 4.00
CA TYR A 183 7.60 -7.61 3.33
C TYR A 183 7.26 -7.14 1.90
N ILE A 184 6.61 -7.98 1.09
CA ILE A 184 6.24 -7.59 -0.27
C ILE A 184 5.29 -6.40 -0.24
N PHE A 185 4.30 -6.40 0.66
CA PHE A 185 3.31 -5.34 0.72
C PHE A 185 3.80 -4.05 1.38
N SER A 186 4.74 -4.13 2.33
CA SER A 186 5.43 -2.95 2.89
C SER A 186 6.24 -2.21 1.81
N ASN A 187 6.81 -2.95 0.85
CA ASN A 187 7.63 -2.40 -0.22
C ASN A 187 6.82 -2.00 -1.46
N LEU A 188 5.80 -2.77 -1.84
CA LEU A 188 4.83 -2.38 -2.87
C LEU A 188 4.08 -1.09 -2.52
N ALA A 189 4.03 -0.70 -1.24
CA ALA A 189 3.55 0.60 -0.81
C ALA A 189 4.43 1.77 -1.29
N LYS A 190 5.75 1.58 -1.23
CA LYS A 190 6.76 2.65 -1.27
C LYS A 190 7.35 2.83 -2.66
N ALA A 191 7.45 1.77 -3.46
CA ALA A 191 8.11 1.82 -4.77
C ALA A 191 7.27 2.56 -5.83
N SER A 192 7.87 3.40 -6.69
CA SER A 192 7.20 3.99 -7.86
C SER A 192 7.13 3.02 -9.05
N HIS A 193 7.95 1.95 -9.05
CA HIS A 193 8.08 0.98 -10.14
C HIS A 193 7.80 -0.46 -9.68
N SER A 194 7.62 -1.37 -10.64
CA SER A 194 7.47 -2.81 -10.43
C SER A 194 8.65 -3.38 -9.63
N LEU A 195 8.37 -4.27 -8.67
CA LEU A 195 9.40 -5.04 -7.97
C LEU A 195 10.27 -5.75 -9.02
N SER A 196 11.56 -5.42 -9.08
CA SER A 196 12.49 -6.07 -9.98
C SER A 196 12.83 -7.48 -9.48
N THR A 197 13.29 -8.37 -10.35
CA THR A 197 13.84 -9.67 -9.96
C THR A 197 15.06 -9.58 -9.06
N SER A 198 15.69 -8.39 -8.94
CA SER A 198 16.75 -8.12 -7.97
C SER A 198 16.23 -7.89 -6.54
N PHE A 199 14.95 -7.58 -6.36
CA PHE A 199 14.30 -7.42 -5.05
C PHE A 199 14.42 -8.70 -4.20
N CYS A 200 14.44 -9.85 -4.85
CA CYS A 200 14.52 -11.16 -4.21
C CYS A 200 15.94 -11.53 -3.78
N LYS A 201 16.98 -10.86 -4.32
CA LYS A 201 18.38 -11.23 -4.08
C LYS A 201 18.89 -10.75 -2.72
N THR A 202 18.37 -9.65 -2.21
CA THR A 202 18.74 -9.04 -0.92
C THR A 202 17.60 -9.08 0.09
N ALA A 203 16.49 -9.76 -0.25
CA ALA A 203 15.28 -9.76 0.55
C ALA A 203 15.52 -10.16 2.01
N ASP A 204 16.40 -11.14 2.27
CA ASP A 204 16.69 -11.54 3.65
C ASP A 204 17.31 -10.41 4.49
N GLU A 205 18.33 -9.74 3.96
CA GLU A 205 18.98 -8.60 4.63
C GLU A 205 18.03 -7.41 4.77
N ASP A 206 17.19 -7.19 3.75
CA ASP A 206 16.26 -6.08 3.73
C ASP A 206 15.11 -6.29 4.72
N ILE A 207 14.60 -7.53 4.85
CA ILE A 207 13.61 -7.92 5.87
C ILE A 207 14.19 -7.69 7.26
N GLU A 208 15.41 -8.17 7.53
CA GLU A 208 16.08 -7.98 8.81
C GLU A 208 16.22 -6.48 9.14
N LYS A 209 16.74 -5.68 8.21
CA LYS A 209 16.90 -4.23 8.37
C LYS A 209 15.57 -3.54 8.61
N GLU A 210 14.51 -3.88 7.88
CA GLU A 210 13.19 -3.27 8.07
C GLU A 210 12.59 -3.60 9.44
N LEU A 211 12.71 -4.85 9.91
CA LEU A 211 12.25 -5.27 11.23
C LEU A 211 12.99 -4.57 12.37
N VAL A 212 14.33 -4.52 12.28
CA VAL A 212 15.19 -3.83 13.25
C VAL A 212 14.84 -2.34 13.29
N ARG A 213 14.76 -1.69 12.13
CA ARG A 213 14.43 -0.27 12.03
C ARG A 213 13.07 0.03 12.66
N LYS A 214 12.05 -0.80 12.41
CA LYS A 214 10.71 -0.60 13.00
C LYS A 214 10.71 -0.78 14.51
N ARG A 215 11.42 -1.78 15.03
CA ARG A 215 11.61 -1.95 16.48
C ARG A 215 12.28 -0.73 17.09
N ASP A 216 13.38 -0.26 16.50
CA ASP A 216 14.14 0.87 17.02
C ASP A 216 13.33 2.18 16.96
N ASP A 217 12.61 2.42 15.86
CA ASP A 217 11.67 3.54 15.72
C ASP A 217 10.61 3.53 16.86
N LEU A 218 10.10 2.35 17.25
CA LEU A 218 9.11 2.20 18.34
C LEU A 218 9.74 2.43 19.72
N MET A 219 10.95 1.91 19.95
CA MET A 219 11.69 2.08 21.20
C MET A 219 12.15 3.52 21.41
N GLU A 220 12.57 4.20 20.35
CA GLU A 220 12.88 5.63 20.39
C GLU A 220 11.62 6.45 20.74
N ARG A 221 10.48 6.16 20.09
CA ARG A 221 9.20 6.79 20.42
C ARG A 221 8.80 6.58 21.89
N ARG A 222 8.99 5.37 22.40
CA ARG A 222 8.75 5.05 23.82
C ARG A 222 9.63 5.93 24.71
N GLN A 223 10.93 5.98 24.44
CA GLN A 223 11.87 6.73 25.25
C GLN A 223 11.54 8.23 25.24
N GLN A 224 11.18 8.79 24.07
CA GLN A 224 10.74 10.17 23.95
C GLN A 224 9.48 10.48 24.77
N ILE A 225 8.55 9.52 24.92
CA ILE A 225 7.37 9.70 25.79
C ILE A 225 7.80 9.71 27.26
N ILE A 226 8.59 8.72 27.69
CA ILE A 226 9.05 8.63 29.07
C ILE A 226 9.85 9.87 29.47
N ASP A 227 10.88 10.24 28.70
CA ASP A 227 11.74 11.39 28.99
C ASP A 227 10.98 12.72 29.10
N LYS A 228 9.84 12.84 28.42
CA LYS A 228 9.01 14.05 28.40
C LYS A 228 7.99 14.14 29.54
N PHE A 229 7.71 13.03 30.23
CA PHE A 229 6.63 12.97 31.21
C PHE A 229 7.06 12.43 32.59
N ASP A 230 8.35 12.14 32.81
CA ASP A 230 8.90 11.58 34.06
C ASP A 230 9.09 12.59 35.23
N SER A 231 8.36 13.72 35.26
CA SER A 231 8.29 14.60 36.44
C SER A 231 7.13 15.61 36.40
N ASP A 232 6.72 16.12 37.56
CA ASP A 232 5.69 17.16 37.71
C ASP A 232 6.01 18.46 36.93
N PHE A 233 7.30 18.78 36.76
CA PHE A 233 7.75 19.93 35.96
C PHE A 233 7.89 19.63 34.46
N ALA A 234 7.91 18.35 34.08
CA ALA A 234 8.08 17.94 32.70
C ALA A 234 6.87 18.32 31.85
N ILE A 235 5.66 18.31 32.41
CA ILE A 235 4.43 18.70 31.69
C ILE A 235 4.44 20.18 31.33
N GLU A 236 4.78 21.06 32.26
CA GLU A 236 4.83 22.51 31.98
C GLU A 236 5.99 22.87 31.03
N ARG A 237 7.15 22.20 31.18
CA ARG A 237 8.24 22.33 30.21
C ARG A 237 7.82 21.82 28.83
N TRP A 238 7.14 20.68 28.75
CA TRP A 238 6.65 20.11 27.50
C TRP A 238 5.60 21.01 26.84
N LYS A 239 4.63 21.54 27.59
CA LYS A 239 3.65 22.51 27.07
C LYS A 239 4.34 23.71 26.45
N LYS A 240 5.36 24.25 27.13
CA LYS A 240 6.16 25.36 26.63
C LYS A 240 6.92 24.98 25.36
N ASP A 241 7.68 23.89 25.38
CA ASP A 241 8.45 23.41 24.23
C ASP A 241 7.54 23.15 23.01
N MET A 242 6.36 22.57 23.23
CA MET A 242 5.37 22.34 22.18
C MET A 242 4.80 23.64 21.64
N THR A 243 4.49 24.61 22.50
CA THR A 243 4.00 25.93 22.09
C THR A 243 5.05 26.67 21.26
N ASP A 244 6.31 26.65 21.70
CA ASP A 244 7.43 27.26 20.98
C ASP A 244 7.64 26.59 19.62
N LYS A 245 7.58 25.25 19.56
CA LYS A 245 7.67 24.49 18.31
C LYS A 245 6.52 24.81 17.36
N ILE A 246 5.28 24.89 17.85
CA ILE A 246 4.12 25.27 17.05
C ILE A 246 4.28 26.68 16.46
N ASN A 247 4.79 27.63 17.25
CA ASN A 247 5.05 28.99 16.78
C ASN A 247 6.14 29.01 15.70
N SER A 248 7.24 28.29 15.92
CA SER A 248 8.31 28.10 14.93
C SER A 248 7.80 27.49 13.62
N MET A 249 6.88 26.52 13.67
CA MET A 249 6.28 25.92 12.48
C MET A 249 5.44 26.93 11.67
N LYS A 250 4.69 27.81 12.34
CA LYS A 250 3.92 28.88 11.67
C LYS A 250 4.86 29.83 10.93
N GLU A 251 5.95 30.25 11.58
CA GLU A 251 6.97 31.10 10.97
C GLU A 251 7.69 30.41 9.81
N THR A 252 8.02 29.13 9.97
CA THR A 252 8.69 28.31 8.95
C THR A 252 7.81 28.17 7.71
N LEU A 253 6.51 27.93 7.88
CA LEU A 253 5.54 27.87 6.78
C LEU A 253 5.44 29.21 6.03
N GLN A 254 5.40 30.34 6.75
CA GLN A 254 5.45 31.66 6.12
C GLN A 254 6.75 31.87 5.33
N GLY A 255 7.87 31.40 5.87
CA GLY A 255 9.15 31.37 5.17
C GLY A 255 9.09 30.58 3.87
N VAL A 256 8.53 29.36 3.90
CA VAL A 256 8.35 28.51 2.70
C VAL A 256 7.56 29.25 1.63
N VAL A 257 6.41 29.83 1.98
CA VAL A 257 5.56 30.60 1.06
C VAL A 257 6.31 31.79 0.48
N LYS A 258 7.02 32.54 1.33
CA LYS A 258 7.81 33.71 0.92
C LYS A 258 8.89 33.33 -0.10
N PHE A 259 9.75 32.36 0.23
CA PHE A 259 10.85 31.96 -0.66
C PHE A 259 10.37 31.32 -1.96
N TYR A 260 9.27 30.54 -1.91
CA TYR A 260 8.64 30.03 -3.12
C TYR A 260 8.14 31.16 -4.02
N ASN A 261 7.40 32.13 -3.46
CA ASN A 261 6.88 33.26 -4.24
C ASN A 261 8.00 34.10 -4.85
N THR A 262 9.11 34.30 -4.12
CA THR A 262 10.30 34.97 -4.66
C THR A 262 10.89 34.16 -5.81
N ALA A 263 11.14 32.85 -5.63
CA ALA A 263 11.66 31.98 -6.67
C ALA A 263 10.77 31.96 -7.93
N ASN A 264 9.46 31.86 -7.75
CA ASN A 264 8.47 31.87 -8.84
C ASN A 264 8.41 33.23 -9.55
N SER A 265 8.55 34.36 -8.83
CA SER A 265 8.62 35.67 -9.49
C SER A 265 9.88 35.80 -10.36
N SER A 266 10.98 35.17 -9.96
CA SER A 266 12.24 35.17 -10.70
C SER A 266 12.24 34.22 -11.92
N THR A 267 11.21 33.40 -12.12
CA THR A 267 11.09 32.62 -13.36
C THR A 267 10.57 33.44 -14.54
N TYR A 268 10.14 34.67 -14.30
CA TYR A 268 9.66 35.60 -15.32
C TYR A 268 10.56 36.83 -15.38
N ASN A 269 10.76 37.38 -16.58
CA ASN A 269 11.48 38.64 -16.76
C ASN A 269 10.58 39.86 -16.48
N ILE A 270 11.16 41.06 -16.54
CA ILE A 270 10.45 42.33 -16.31
C ILE A 270 9.25 42.55 -17.25
N PHE A 271 9.25 41.88 -18.42
CA PHE A 271 8.17 41.91 -19.41
C PHE A 271 7.18 40.73 -19.25
N LYS A 272 7.27 39.96 -18.16
CA LYS A 272 6.46 38.76 -17.86
C LYS A 272 6.64 37.60 -18.84
N TYR A 273 7.71 37.57 -19.63
CA TYR A 273 8.07 36.39 -20.41
C TYR A 273 8.85 35.39 -19.53
N PRO A 274 8.60 34.08 -19.65
CA PRO A 274 9.30 33.09 -18.86
C PRO A 274 10.77 33.00 -19.28
N TYR A 275 11.67 32.91 -18.31
CA TYR A 275 13.05 32.49 -18.54
C TYR A 275 13.10 30.99 -18.86
N ASN A 276 14.10 30.60 -19.65
CA ASN A 276 14.42 29.21 -19.90
C ASN A 276 15.52 28.77 -18.94
N PHE A 277 15.34 27.61 -18.32
CA PHE A 277 16.25 27.07 -17.32
C PHE A 277 16.84 25.73 -17.74
N ASP A 278 18.01 25.43 -17.22
CA ASP A 278 18.68 24.15 -17.41
C ASP A 278 17.90 22.98 -16.75
N PRO A 279 18.32 21.72 -16.94
CA PRO A 279 17.69 20.58 -16.27
C PRO A 279 17.76 20.60 -14.74
N LEU A 280 18.79 21.22 -14.15
CA LEU A 280 18.98 21.25 -12.70
C LEU A 280 17.84 22.03 -12.03
N VAL A 281 17.61 23.29 -12.44
CA VAL A 281 16.53 24.12 -11.86
C VAL A 281 15.17 23.46 -12.05
N ARG A 282 14.91 22.86 -13.22
CA ARG A 282 13.65 22.15 -13.49
C ARG A 282 13.46 20.94 -12.57
N SER A 283 14.53 20.19 -12.28
CA SER A 283 14.49 19.08 -11.33
C SER A 283 14.23 19.55 -9.89
N GLU A 284 14.78 20.68 -9.48
CA GLU A 284 14.57 21.25 -8.14
C GLU A 284 13.12 21.75 -7.93
N PHE A 285 12.47 22.27 -8.97
CA PHE A 285 11.03 22.55 -8.91
C PHE A 285 10.20 21.28 -8.76
N THR A 286 10.55 20.20 -9.47
CA THR A 286 9.88 18.90 -9.33
C THR A 286 10.02 18.35 -7.91
N LYS A 287 11.23 18.40 -7.34
CA LYS A 287 11.49 18.05 -5.94
C LYS A 287 10.71 18.94 -4.96
N GLY A 288 10.53 20.22 -5.29
CA GLY A 288 9.66 21.14 -4.54
C GLY A 288 8.19 20.70 -4.50
N VAL A 289 7.66 20.15 -5.61
CA VAL A 289 6.31 19.55 -5.64
C VAL A 289 6.22 18.38 -4.65
N ASP A 290 7.21 17.49 -4.65
CA ASP A 290 7.23 16.32 -3.77
C ASP A 290 7.31 16.69 -2.29
N LEU A 291 8.13 17.69 -1.95
CA LEU A 291 8.23 18.22 -0.59
C LEU A 291 6.89 18.82 -0.11
N CYS A 292 6.23 19.62 -0.92
CA CYS A 292 4.90 20.17 -0.61
C CYS A 292 3.84 19.07 -0.44
N ASN A 293 3.89 18.00 -1.25
CA ASN A 293 3.02 16.84 -1.09
C ASN A 293 3.25 16.11 0.24
N GLN A 294 4.50 16.01 0.69
CA GLN A 294 4.83 15.41 1.99
C GLN A 294 4.32 16.27 3.15
N ILE A 295 4.48 17.60 3.09
CA ILE A 295 3.88 18.52 4.08
C ILE A 295 2.37 18.31 4.14
N LYS A 296 1.70 18.26 2.99
CA LYS A 296 0.26 18.04 2.91
C LYS A 296 -0.18 16.71 3.53
N LYS A 297 0.61 15.65 3.35
CA LYS A 297 0.34 14.36 3.99
C LYS A 297 0.36 14.51 5.51
N TYR A 298 1.44 15.03 6.09
CA TYR A 298 1.57 15.17 7.54
C TYR A 298 0.58 16.17 8.14
N ALA A 299 0.24 17.24 7.41
CA ALA A 299 -0.78 18.20 7.84
C ALA A 299 -2.17 17.56 7.96
N LYS A 300 -2.52 16.62 7.07
CA LYS A 300 -3.80 15.89 7.15
C LYS A 300 -3.86 14.96 8.35
N ASP A 301 -2.72 14.40 8.74
CA ASP A 301 -2.57 13.48 9.86
C ASP A 301 -2.55 14.21 11.22
N LEU A 302 -2.54 15.55 11.24
CA LEU A 302 -2.73 16.32 12.46
C LEU A 302 -4.18 16.20 12.96
N PRO A 303 -4.39 16.14 14.28
CA PRO A 303 -5.73 16.03 14.85
C PRO A 303 -6.58 17.26 14.52
N GLN A 304 -7.86 17.04 14.15
CA GLN A 304 -8.84 18.12 13.95
C GLN A 304 -9.54 18.51 15.25
N GLN A 305 -9.60 17.58 16.20
CA GLN A 305 -10.14 17.74 17.54
C GLN A 305 -9.25 16.92 18.47
N ILE A 306 -9.12 17.36 19.72
CA ILE A 306 -8.32 16.67 20.74
C ILE A 306 -9.27 16.37 21.89
N SER A 307 -9.54 15.08 22.11
CA SER A 307 -10.43 14.62 23.18
C SER A 307 -9.77 14.75 24.55
N ASP A 308 -8.49 14.42 24.62
CA ASP A 308 -7.71 14.32 25.85
C ASP A 308 -6.20 14.35 25.55
N THR A 309 -5.41 14.43 26.62
CA THR A 309 -3.94 14.53 26.52
C THR A 309 -3.32 13.25 25.97
N ILE A 310 -3.91 12.08 26.24
CA ILE A 310 -3.45 10.78 25.74
C ILE A 310 -3.52 10.75 24.21
N PHE A 311 -4.63 11.23 23.67
CA PHE A 311 -4.85 11.34 22.24
C PHE A 311 -3.84 12.29 21.60
N LEU A 312 -3.54 13.43 22.22
CA LEU A 312 -2.50 14.34 21.72
C LEU A 312 -1.12 13.69 21.74
N ILE A 313 -0.74 13.01 22.84
CA ILE A 313 0.55 12.31 22.96
C ILE A 313 0.70 11.22 21.91
N ARG A 314 -0.35 10.40 21.71
CA ARG A 314 -0.36 9.33 20.70
C ARG A 314 -0.19 9.86 19.27
N ASN A 315 -0.69 11.07 19.00
CA ASN A 315 -0.66 11.69 17.66
C ASN A 315 0.43 12.78 17.50
N ILE A 316 1.28 12.98 18.51
CA ILE A 316 2.29 14.04 18.53
C ILE A 316 3.33 13.88 17.41
N GLN A 317 3.55 12.66 16.93
CA GLN A 317 4.52 12.37 15.89
C GLN A 317 4.18 13.05 14.56
N SER A 318 2.90 13.15 14.21
CA SER A 318 2.46 13.87 13.00
C SER A 318 2.91 15.33 13.04
N LEU A 319 2.92 15.94 14.23
CA LEU A 319 3.39 17.31 14.44
C LEU A 319 4.91 17.41 14.29
N PHE A 320 5.69 16.46 14.82
CA PHE A 320 7.15 16.45 14.65
C PHE A 320 7.57 16.18 13.21
N ASN A 321 6.92 15.23 12.54
CA ASN A 321 7.18 14.95 11.13
C ASN A 321 6.85 16.17 10.25
N LEU A 322 5.77 16.87 10.56
CA LEU A 322 5.41 18.11 9.87
C LEU A 322 6.48 19.19 10.08
N ASP A 323 6.98 19.38 11.30
CA ASP A 323 8.03 20.36 11.57
C ASP A 323 9.30 20.05 10.77
N ILE A 324 9.79 18.81 10.83
CA ILE A 324 10.97 18.38 10.07
C ILE A 324 10.78 18.67 8.58
N LYS A 325 9.63 18.32 8.01
CA LYS A 325 9.36 18.58 6.59
C LYS A 325 9.18 20.04 6.24
N LEU A 326 8.64 20.86 7.15
CA LEU A 326 8.61 22.31 6.95
C LEU A 326 10.04 22.88 6.92
N GLN A 327 10.93 22.45 7.82
CA GLN A 327 12.33 22.89 7.83
C GLN A 327 13.09 22.47 6.57
N GLU A 328 12.99 21.19 6.18
CA GLU A 328 13.60 20.69 4.94
C GLU A 328 13.11 21.49 3.71
N THR A 329 11.81 21.75 3.64
CA THR A 329 11.20 22.50 2.55
C THR A 329 11.63 23.97 2.54
N LEU A 330 11.76 24.58 3.72
CA LEU A 330 12.27 25.96 3.85
C LEU A 330 13.70 26.05 3.33
N ILE A 331 14.57 25.13 3.73
CA ILE A 331 15.96 25.07 3.28
C ILE A 331 16.01 24.88 1.76
N HIS A 332 15.22 23.95 1.23
CA HIS A 332 15.11 23.70 -0.21
C HIS A 332 14.70 24.96 -0.98
N PHE A 333 13.63 25.65 -0.58
CA PHE A 333 13.20 26.86 -1.29
C PHE A 333 14.15 28.04 -1.14
N LYS A 334 14.88 28.16 -0.02
CA LYS A 334 15.98 29.14 0.11
C LYS A 334 17.07 28.86 -0.93
N GLN A 335 17.48 27.61 -1.07
CA GLN A 335 18.50 27.19 -2.04
C GLN A 335 18.01 27.38 -3.47
N LEU A 336 16.77 26.99 -3.79
CA LEU A 336 16.16 27.18 -5.10
C LEU A 336 16.06 28.67 -5.47
N CYS A 337 15.63 29.51 -4.53
CA CYS A 337 15.58 30.95 -4.72
C CYS A 337 16.98 31.50 -5.07
N SER A 338 18.01 31.11 -4.32
CA SER A 338 19.39 31.50 -4.59
C SER A 338 19.89 31.01 -5.96
N LEU A 339 19.54 29.77 -6.33
CA LEU A 339 19.94 29.14 -7.59
C LEU A 339 19.34 29.87 -8.81
N ILE A 340 18.08 30.30 -8.71
CA ILE A 340 17.39 31.04 -9.78
C ILE A 340 17.88 32.48 -9.83
N SER A 341 18.01 33.14 -8.67
CA SER A 341 18.41 34.55 -8.61
C SER A 341 19.84 34.81 -9.04
N SER A 342 20.72 33.78 -9.03
CA SER A 342 22.10 33.93 -9.53
C SER A 342 22.16 34.19 -11.03
N GLY A 343 21.10 33.87 -11.78
CA GLY A 343 21.02 34.02 -13.23
C GLY A 343 21.85 33.01 -14.03
N SER A 344 22.79 32.29 -13.40
CA SER A 344 23.74 31.39 -14.06
C SER A 344 23.09 30.17 -14.73
N HIS A 345 21.88 29.82 -14.31
CA HIS A 345 21.11 28.67 -14.83
C HIS A 345 19.97 29.08 -15.75
N SER A 346 19.95 30.34 -16.21
CA SER A 346 18.85 30.92 -16.98
C SER A 346 19.31 31.51 -18.31
N THR A 347 18.43 31.48 -19.31
CA THR A 347 18.61 32.18 -20.58
C THR A 347 17.26 32.67 -21.11
N ILE A 348 17.29 33.75 -21.88
CA ILE A 348 16.11 34.28 -22.56
C ILE A 348 15.79 33.43 -23.80
N ILE A 349 16.80 32.81 -24.42
CA ILE A 349 16.65 32.07 -25.68
C ILE A 349 16.42 30.59 -25.38
N ALA A 350 15.27 30.06 -25.80
CA ALA A 350 14.97 28.64 -25.68
C ALA A 350 15.93 27.79 -26.52
N THR A 351 16.43 26.70 -25.94
CA THR A 351 17.26 25.71 -26.65
C THR A 351 16.78 24.30 -26.33
N ARG A 352 17.38 23.26 -26.92
CA ARG A 352 17.07 21.88 -26.52
C ARG A 352 17.36 21.62 -25.04
N TYR A 353 18.37 22.29 -24.48
CA TYR A 353 18.83 22.11 -23.10
C TYR A 353 18.12 23.05 -22.11
N TYR A 354 17.90 24.30 -22.50
CA TYR A 354 17.21 25.32 -21.71
C TYR A 354 15.74 25.42 -22.11
N LYS A 355 14.84 25.11 -21.18
CA LYS A 355 13.39 25.13 -21.38
C LYS A 355 12.71 25.87 -20.24
N PRO A 356 11.51 26.44 -20.42
CA PRO A 356 10.79 27.03 -19.31
C PRO A 356 10.49 25.95 -18.25
N VAL A 357 10.37 26.39 -17.01
CA VAL A 357 9.84 25.54 -15.93
C VAL A 357 8.40 25.19 -16.27
N ASP A 358 7.97 23.96 -15.93
CA ASP A 358 6.60 23.54 -16.15
C ASP A 358 5.63 24.43 -15.37
N HIS A 359 4.80 25.17 -16.12
CA HIS A 359 3.82 26.08 -15.55
C HIS A 359 2.82 25.35 -14.65
N ASN A 360 2.46 24.11 -14.99
CA ASN A 360 1.55 23.30 -14.18
C ASN A 360 2.17 22.98 -12.82
N ALA A 361 3.47 22.67 -12.77
CA ALA A 361 4.18 22.43 -11.51
C ALA A 361 4.17 23.69 -10.62
N LEU A 362 4.40 24.87 -11.18
CA LEU A 362 4.36 26.15 -10.45
C LEU A 362 2.96 26.45 -9.89
N VAL A 363 1.92 26.32 -10.73
CA VAL A 363 0.54 26.53 -10.29
C VAL A 363 0.15 25.52 -9.22
N ASN A 364 0.58 24.26 -9.35
CA ASN A 364 0.33 23.21 -8.36
C ASN A 364 0.96 23.51 -7.00
N ILE A 365 2.24 23.92 -6.96
CA ILE A 365 2.89 24.29 -5.70
C ILE A 365 2.17 25.48 -5.06
N MET A 366 1.88 26.53 -5.84
CA MET A 366 1.20 27.73 -5.34
C MET A 366 -0.16 27.40 -4.73
N ASN A 367 -0.97 26.59 -5.42
CA ASN A 367 -2.27 26.16 -4.93
C ASN A 367 -2.17 25.29 -3.68
N MET A 368 -1.15 24.43 -3.59
CA MET A 368 -0.90 23.63 -2.39
C MET A 368 -0.48 24.49 -1.21
N LEU A 369 0.48 25.40 -1.40
CA LEU A 369 0.96 26.28 -0.35
C LEU A 369 -0.15 27.21 0.17
N ASN A 370 -1.00 27.75 -0.71
CA ASN A 370 -2.15 28.55 -0.29
C ASN A 370 -3.12 27.76 0.61
N LYS A 371 -3.39 26.49 0.27
CA LYS A 371 -4.23 25.61 1.11
C LYS A 371 -3.54 25.30 2.44
N LEU A 372 -2.25 24.96 2.42
CA LEU A 372 -1.48 24.65 3.62
C LEU A 372 -1.34 25.85 4.56
N ASN A 373 -1.23 27.06 4.01
CA ASN A 373 -1.16 28.31 4.77
C ASN A 373 -2.46 28.67 5.50
N VAL A 374 -3.57 28.00 5.17
CA VAL A 374 -4.84 28.09 5.91
C VAL A 374 -5.02 26.89 6.84
N GLU A 375 -4.82 25.68 6.32
CA GLU A 375 -5.10 24.43 7.03
C GLU A 375 -4.14 24.19 8.21
N ILE A 376 -2.84 24.41 8.03
CA ILE A 376 -1.85 24.15 9.09
C ILE A 376 -2.08 25.08 10.28
N PRO A 377 -2.17 26.42 10.12
CA PRO A 377 -2.41 27.31 11.26
C PRO A 377 -3.70 26.98 12.02
N GLN A 378 -4.78 26.59 11.32
CA GLN A 378 -6.03 26.16 11.95
C GLN A 378 -5.83 24.92 12.82
N ARG A 379 -5.20 23.87 12.29
CA ARG A 379 -4.94 22.64 13.05
C ARG A 379 -3.99 22.86 14.21
N LEU A 380 -2.96 23.68 14.01
CA LEU A 380 -2.03 24.07 15.07
C LEU A 380 -2.74 24.88 16.17
N ALA A 381 -3.71 25.74 15.84
CA ALA A 381 -4.49 26.48 16.82
C ALA A 381 -5.32 25.56 17.72
N VAL A 382 -5.90 24.48 17.18
CA VAL A 382 -6.59 23.46 18.00
C VAL A 382 -5.66 22.87 19.04
N ILE A 383 -4.43 22.54 18.66
CA ILE A 383 -3.41 22.01 19.58
C ILE A 383 -3.02 23.08 20.62
N THR A 384 -2.80 24.33 20.20
CA THR A 384 -2.46 25.43 21.12
C THR A 384 -3.56 25.70 22.14
N SER A 385 -4.82 25.78 21.71
CA SER A 385 -5.97 25.98 22.60
C SER A 385 -6.10 24.84 23.61
N PHE A 386 -5.96 23.59 23.14
CA PHE A 386 -5.98 22.43 24.02
C PHE A 386 -4.85 22.49 25.07
N LEU A 387 -3.62 22.80 24.66
CA LEU A 387 -2.48 22.92 25.58
C LEU A 387 -2.69 24.02 26.64
N ALA A 388 -3.42 25.09 26.30
CA ALA A 388 -3.73 26.20 27.19
C ALA A 388 -4.89 25.89 28.16
N GLU A 389 -5.87 25.09 27.75
CA GLU A 389 -7.05 24.74 28.55
C GLU A 389 -6.79 23.63 29.59
N GLN A 390 -5.78 22.77 29.36
CA GLN A 390 -5.45 21.68 30.27
C GLN A 390 -4.85 22.19 31.59
N THR A 391 -5.64 22.10 32.67
CA THR A 391 -5.12 22.18 34.04
C THR A 391 -4.37 20.88 34.39
N PRO A 392 -3.23 20.95 35.09
CA PRO A 392 -2.40 19.79 35.33
C PRO A 392 -3.06 18.88 36.38
N GLU A 393 -3.90 17.94 35.97
CA GLU A 393 -4.06 16.69 36.72
C GLU A 393 -2.89 15.76 36.34
N GLY A 394 -1.70 16.05 36.88
CA GLY A 394 -0.44 15.40 36.49
C GLY A 394 -0.50 13.87 36.52
N SER A 395 -1.22 13.28 37.47
CA SER A 395 -1.31 11.82 37.65
C SER A 395 -2.01 11.09 36.50
N LYS A 396 -3.04 11.68 35.85
CA LYS A 396 -3.73 11.03 34.72
C LYS A 396 -2.89 11.07 33.44
N ILE A 397 -2.10 12.13 33.26
CA ILE A 397 -1.22 12.31 32.10
C ILE A 397 -0.01 11.38 32.20
N GLU A 398 0.57 11.25 33.39
CA GLU A 398 1.66 10.32 33.67
C GLU A 398 1.22 8.87 33.41
N GLN A 399 0.06 8.46 33.96
CA GLN A 399 -0.49 7.12 33.75
C GLN A 399 -0.75 6.84 32.26
N ALA A 400 -1.35 7.78 31.54
CA ALA A 400 -1.58 7.69 30.11
C ALA A 400 -0.29 7.58 29.28
N SER A 401 0.75 8.30 29.70
CA SER A 401 2.05 8.31 29.04
C SER A 401 2.75 6.97 29.25
N HIS A 402 2.67 6.42 30.46
CA HIS A 402 3.12 5.05 30.74
C HIS A 402 2.34 4.01 29.94
N ASP A 403 1.02 4.11 29.85
CA ASP A 403 0.22 3.17 29.06
C ASP A 403 0.57 3.23 27.57
N ALA A 404 0.77 4.43 27.01
CA ALA A 404 1.22 4.60 25.63
C ALA A 404 2.65 4.08 25.42
N ALA A 405 3.56 4.33 26.36
CA ALA A 405 4.93 3.81 26.33
C ALA A 405 4.96 2.28 26.41
N ASN A 406 4.10 1.69 27.24
CA ASN A 406 3.94 0.24 27.39
C ASN A 406 3.36 -0.39 26.12
N GLU A 407 2.42 0.27 25.46
CA GLU A 407 1.88 -0.19 24.17
C GLU A 407 2.97 -0.22 23.08
N LEU A 408 3.82 0.82 23.01
CA LEU A 408 4.95 0.86 22.07
C LEU A 408 5.99 -0.22 22.40
N GLN A 409 6.31 -0.41 23.68
CA GLN A 409 7.19 -1.49 24.14
C GLN A 409 6.64 -2.84 23.72
N PHE A 410 5.36 -3.09 23.96
CA PHE A 410 4.69 -4.33 23.60
C PHE A 410 4.82 -4.60 22.10
N ILE A 411 4.49 -3.62 21.25
CA ILE A 411 4.63 -3.79 19.80
C ILE A 411 6.09 -4.05 19.42
N ALA A 412 7.06 -3.34 20.01
CA ALA A 412 8.48 -3.57 19.76
C ALA A 412 8.91 -5.01 20.11
N THR A 413 8.40 -5.60 21.20
CA THR A 413 8.66 -7.02 21.53
C THR A 413 8.08 -8.01 20.52
N LEU A 414 6.99 -7.65 19.83
CA LEU A 414 6.46 -8.45 18.72
C LEU A 414 7.42 -8.42 17.52
N TYR A 415 8.00 -7.27 17.20
CA TYR A 415 9.03 -7.15 16.17
C TYR A 415 10.30 -7.95 16.51
N GLU A 416 10.71 -7.96 17.77
CA GLU A 416 11.81 -8.82 18.24
C GLU A 416 11.47 -10.30 18.09
N SER A 417 10.23 -10.69 18.40
CA SER A 417 9.74 -12.06 18.25
C SER A 417 9.72 -12.49 16.79
N GLN A 418 9.24 -11.62 15.90
CA GLN A 418 9.26 -11.80 14.44
C GLN A 418 10.69 -11.95 13.93
N LEU A 419 11.60 -11.08 14.36
CA LEU A 419 13.02 -11.13 13.99
C LEU A 419 13.68 -12.44 14.47
N SER A 420 13.42 -12.87 15.71
CA SER A 420 13.91 -14.14 16.24
C SER A 420 13.40 -15.33 15.44
N SER A 421 12.10 -15.33 15.10
CA SER A 421 11.49 -16.37 14.27
C SER A 421 12.11 -16.42 12.87
N PHE A 422 12.27 -15.26 12.24
CA PHE A 422 12.89 -15.11 10.92
C PHE A 422 14.33 -15.65 10.90
N LEU A 423 15.19 -15.23 11.84
CA LEU A 423 16.58 -15.68 11.93
C LEU A 423 16.69 -17.18 12.23
N LYS A 424 15.87 -17.72 13.13
CA LYS A 424 15.79 -19.18 13.38
C LYS A 424 15.39 -19.94 12.13
N GLY A 425 14.44 -19.39 11.35
CA GLY A 425 14.03 -19.91 10.05
C GLY A 425 15.18 -19.91 9.04
N MET A 426 15.95 -18.83 8.94
CA MET A 426 17.10 -18.73 8.05
C MET A 426 18.21 -19.74 8.38
N HIS A 427 18.54 -19.92 9.65
CA HIS A 427 19.58 -20.89 10.06
C HIS A 427 19.19 -22.33 9.74
N LYS A 428 17.90 -22.69 9.83
CA LYS A 428 17.38 -23.99 9.39
C LYS A 428 17.30 -24.12 7.86
N ARG A 429 17.25 -23.01 7.12
CA ARG A 429 16.98 -22.93 5.67
C ARG A 429 18.21 -22.61 4.81
N ARG A 430 19.44 -22.77 5.32
CA ARG A 430 20.68 -22.77 4.51
C ARG A 430 20.71 -23.85 3.39
N GLY A 431 19.63 -24.60 3.15
CA GLY A 431 19.38 -25.36 1.94
C GLY A 431 18.28 -24.74 1.07
N LYS A 432 18.66 -24.06 -0.02
CA LYS A 432 17.96 -23.84 -1.31
C LYS A 432 16.48 -23.33 -1.38
N ALA A 433 15.72 -23.25 -0.29
CA ALA A 433 14.27 -23.05 -0.37
C ALA A 433 13.82 -21.60 -0.64
N PHE A 434 14.52 -20.60 -0.10
CA PHE A 434 14.08 -19.21 -0.22
C PHE A 434 14.17 -18.67 -1.66
N SER A 435 15.22 -19.03 -2.41
CA SER A 435 15.38 -18.66 -3.82
C SER A 435 14.32 -19.27 -4.74
N SER A 436 13.79 -20.47 -4.41
CA SER A 436 12.73 -21.12 -5.19
C SER A 436 11.34 -20.57 -4.89
N SER A 437 11.13 -19.97 -3.72
CA SER A 437 9.84 -19.41 -3.31
C SER A 437 9.50 -18.10 -4.02
N ILE A 438 10.51 -17.29 -4.33
CA ILE A 438 10.31 -15.97 -4.94
C ILE A 438 10.40 -16.02 -6.48
N THR A 439 11.04 -17.04 -7.06
CA THR A 439 11.04 -17.26 -8.52
C THR A 439 9.75 -17.88 -9.06
N ALA A 440 8.84 -18.31 -8.18
CA ALA A 440 7.55 -18.91 -8.53
C ALA A 440 6.34 -17.95 -8.41
N ALA A 441 6.57 -16.68 -8.03
CA ALA A 441 5.55 -15.64 -7.91
C ALA A 441 5.46 -14.76 -9.16
#